data_AF-A0A0Q5NXW6-F1
#
_entry.id   AF-A0A0Q5NXW6-F1
#
_cell.length_a   1.000
_cell.length_b   1.000
_cell.length_c   1.000
_cell.angle_alpha   90.00
_cell.angle_beta   90.00
_cell.angle_gamma   90.00
#
_symmetry.space_group_name_H-M   'P 1'
#
loop_
_entity.id
_entity.type
_entity.pdbx_description
1 polymer ?
#
loop_
_entity_poly.entity_id
_entity_poly.type
_entity_poly.pdbx_seq_one_letter_code
_entity_poly.pdbx_strand_id
1 'polypeptide(L)'
;MKFRWLALCAALALGACAQNSSHSDHVRICDDHGCGNRPKSQVSFEALGNGNTGNTSNTADSDGRITALKLAAQKEPRAAYDLGLRYFRGDGVPQDSYQALVWMRKAAEGGDLEAQKALGNFYLFGLEEMGPDPREAEKWLLIASGRGDAESRKLLEQARAAKKSEETYYTWQTEWRAVYYGYWSSGYPYYGHWQQRSWYGY
;
A
#
# COMPACT_ATOMS: atom_id res chain seq x y z
N MET A 1 10.53 84.88 9.80
CA MET A 1 11.16 84.77 8.46
C MET A 1 11.29 83.27 8.15
N LYS A 2 10.72 82.75 7.03
CA LYS A 2 11.42 82.19 5.82
C LYS A 2 12.47 81.08 6.14
N PHE A 3 12.49 79.84 5.62
CA PHE A 3 11.77 79.03 4.59
C PHE A 3 11.35 77.65 5.21
N ARG A 4 10.28 76.92 4.81
CA ARG A 4 9.99 76.01 3.65
C ARG A 4 10.89 74.75 3.44
N TRP A 5 10.22 73.58 3.53
CA TRP A 5 10.25 72.39 2.63
C TRP A 5 11.10 71.12 2.94
N LEU A 6 10.59 69.99 2.39
CA LEU A 6 11.04 68.57 2.39
C LEU A 6 10.63 67.76 3.63
N ALA A 7 9.65 66.84 3.63
CA ALA A 7 9.10 65.86 2.66
C ALA A 7 9.88 64.52 2.57
N LEU A 8 9.17 63.44 2.92
CA LEU A 8 9.41 62.02 2.59
C LEU A 8 10.75 61.36 3.00
N CYS A 9 10.68 60.47 4.00
CA CYS A 9 11.28 59.14 3.91
C CYS A 9 10.44 58.12 4.68
N ALA A 10 9.63 57.37 3.95
CA ALA A 10 8.98 56.16 4.45
C ALA A 10 9.85 54.95 4.10
N ALA A 11 10.12 54.07 5.06
CA ALA A 11 10.34 52.63 4.83
C ALA A 11 10.43 51.89 6.17
N LEU A 12 9.39 51.11 6.48
CA LEU A 12 9.48 50.06 7.51
C LEU A 12 10.39 48.95 6.98
N ALA A 13 11.58 48.82 7.52
CA ALA A 13 12.47 47.67 7.27
C ALA A 13 12.28 46.61 8.36
N LEU A 14 11.16 45.87 8.29
CA LEU A 14 11.02 44.61 9.03
C LEU A 14 11.95 43.57 8.39
N GLY A 15 13.19 43.52 8.87
CA GLY A 15 14.18 42.51 8.51
C GLY A 15 13.80 41.13 9.05
N ALA A 16 12.83 40.48 8.41
CA ALA A 16 12.48 39.11 8.69
C ALA A 16 13.68 38.19 8.36
N CYS A 17 14.33 37.67 9.39
CA CYS A 17 15.37 36.66 9.24
C CYS A 17 14.77 35.32 8.81
N ALA A 18 14.49 35.17 7.51
CA ALA A 18 14.19 33.89 6.91
C ALA A 18 15.46 33.03 6.90
N GLN A 19 15.76 32.37 8.03
CA GLN A 19 16.79 31.35 8.11
C GLN A 19 16.32 30.12 7.33
N ASN A 20 16.59 30.12 6.03
CA ASN A 20 16.36 28.98 5.17
C ASN A 20 17.43 27.91 5.51
N SER A 21 17.15 27.10 6.53
CA SER A 21 18.02 26.00 6.96
C SER A 21 18.03 24.92 5.89
N SER A 22 19.01 24.99 4.98
CA SER A 22 19.29 23.91 4.05
C SER A 22 19.72 22.68 4.85
N HIS A 23 18.79 21.75 5.06
CA HIS A 23 19.11 20.46 5.67
C HIS A 23 20.14 19.76 4.80
N SER A 24 21.38 19.63 5.30
CA SER A 24 22.42 18.89 4.59
C SER A 24 21.98 17.43 4.41
N ASP A 25 22.10 16.92 3.20
CA ASP A 25 21.79 15.52 2.89
C ASP A 25 22.87 14.55 3.41
N HIS A 26 23.91 15.09 4.05
CA HIS A 26 25.04 14.35 4.60
C HIS A 26 25.21 14.64 6.09
N VAL A 27 25.61 13.62 6.84
CA VAL A 27 26.01 13.65 8.24
C VAL A 27 27.53 13.61 8.31
N ARG A 28 28.13 14.49 9.13
CA ARG A 28 29.56 14.46 9.39
C ARG A 28 29.84 13.44 10.50
N ILE A 29 30.70 12.47 10.21
CA ILE A 29 31.11 11.41 11.14
C ILE A 29 32.62 11.55 11.34
N CYS A 30 33.06 11.48 12.58
CA CYS A 30 34.46 11.56 12.98
C CYS A 30 34.87 10.30 13.73
N ASP A 31 36.08 9.84 13.48
CA ASP A 31 36.79 8.79 14.20
C ASP A 31 38.21 9.27 14.57
N ASP A 32 39.01 8.39 15.18
CA ASP A 32 40.39 8.68 15.60
C ASP A 32 41.37 8.90 14.43
N HIS A 33 40.90 8.77 13.18
CA HIS A 33 41.68 8.96 11.95
C HIS A 33 41.21 10.16 11.12
N GLY A 34 40.05 10.75 11.43
CA GLY A 34 39.60 12.03 10.88
C GLY A 34 38.09 12.19 10.81
N CYS A 35 37.64 13.18 10.04
CA CYS A 35 36.22 13.51 9.90
C CYS A 35 35.76 13.50 8.43
N GLY A 36 34.92 12.52 8.07
CA GLY A 36 34.28 12.39 6.77
C GLY A 36 32.82 12.85 6.77
N ASN A 37 32.24 13.11 5.60
CA ASN A 37 30.79 13.32 5.45
C ASN A 37 30.21 12.10 4.73
N ARG A 38 29.18 11.45 5.31
CA ARG A 38 28.43 10.35 4.67
C ARG A 38 26.99 10.79 4.37
N PRO A 39 26.38 10.37 3.24
CA PRO A 39 25.00 10.66 2.94
C PRO A 39 24.05 9.94 3.92
N LYS A 40 22.92 10.57 4.25
CA LYS A 40 21.92 10.01 5.19
C LYS A 40 21.27 8.71 4.71
N SER A 41 21.31 8.46 3.41
CA SER A 41 20.78 7.26 2.75
C SER A 41 21.68 6.01 2.89
N GLN A 42 22.93 6.15 3.34
CA GLN A 42 23.84 5.01 3.48
C GLN A 42 23.80 4.44 4.90
N VAL A 43 23.23 3.24 5.04
CA VAL A 43 23.24 2.47 6.29
C VAL A 43 24.66 2.05 6.69
N SER A 44 24.92 1.92 7.99
CA SER A 44 26.26 1.67 8.55
C SER A 44 26.63 0.20 8.71
N PHE A 45 25.71 -0.74 8.48
CA PHE A 45 25.99 -2.18 8.56
C PHE A 45 26.39 -2.73 7.18
N GLU A 46 27.63 -2.48 6.81
CA GLU A 46 28.31 -3.19 5.71
C GLU A 46 29.05 -4.38 6.34
N ALA A 47 28.64 -5.61 6.02
CA ALA A 47 29.26 -6.81 6.59
C ALA A 47 30.74 -6.90 6.15
N LEU A 48 31.66 -6.92 7.12
CA LEU A 48 33.11 -6.93 6.86
C LEU A 48 33.55 -8.24 6.19
N GLY A 49 33.53 -8.24 4.87
CA GLY A 49 33.94 -9.37 4.03
C GLY A 49 34.26 -8.91 2.61
N ASN A 50 35.57 -8.82 2.32
CA ASN A 50 36.19 -8.42 1.04
C ASN A 50 36.06 -6.95 0.61
N GLY A 51 37.20 -6.27 0.61
CA GLY A 51 37.40 -5.04 -0.15
C GLY A 51 37.36 -5.33 -1.65
N ASN A 52 36.20 -5.10 -2.26
CA ASN A 52 36.05 -4.93 -3.70
C ASN A 52 35.21 -3.67 -3.94
N THR A 53 35.82 -2.65 -4.54
CA THR A 53 35.09 -1.57 -5.21
C THR A 53 34.36 -2.16 -6.42
N GLY A 54 33.15 -2.70 -6.20
CA GLY A 54 32.52 -3.55 -7.20
C GLY A 54 31.15 -4.14 -6.83
N ASN A 55 30.25 -3.36 -6.23
CA ASN A 55 28.82 -3.67 -6.26
C ASN A 55 27.91 -2.44 -6.39
N THR A 56 28.26 -1.54 -7.30
CA THR A 56 27.29 -0.69 -8.03
C THR A 56 26.98 -1.26 -9.42
N SER A 57 27.35 -2.53 -9.66
CA SER A 57 27.06 -3.29 -10.87
C SER A 57 25.73 -4.03 -10.79
N ASN A 58 25.31 -4.55 -9.62
CA ASN A 58 24.01 -5.21 -9.53
C ASN A 58 22.83 -4.24 -9.65
N THR A 59 22.96 -2.97 -9.24
CA THR A 59 21.86 -1.98 -9.35
C THR A 59 21.71 -1.41 -10.76
N ALA A 60 22.81 -1.01 -11.40
CA ALA A 60 22.75 -0.50 -12.77
C ALA A 60 22.29 -1.58 -13.79
N ASP A 61 22.73 -2.83 -13.62
CA ASP A 61 22.30 -3.95 -14.47
C ASP A 61 20.93 -4.49 -14.05
N SER A 62 20.53 -4.45 -12.76
CA SER A 62 19.14 -4.74 -12.39
C SER A 62 18.19 -3.72 -13.01
N ASP A 63 18.49 -2.43 -12.95
CA ASP A 63 17.60 -1.39 -13.48
C ASP A 63 17.44 -1.52 -15.00
N GLY A 64 18.52 -1.81 -15.73
CA GLY A 64 18.47 -2.12 -17.17
C GLY A 64 17.66 -3.39 -17.48
N ARG A 65 17.86 -4.47 -16.73
CA ARG A 65 17.15 -5.75 -16.95
C ARG A 65 15.67 -5.66 -16.56
N ILE A 66 15.34 -4.98 -15.47
CA ILE A 66 13.95 -4.82 -15.00
C ILE A 66 13.20 -3.80 -15.85
N THR A 67 13.84 -2.75 -16.37
CA THR A 67 13.20 -1.89 -17.39
C THR A 67 12.92 -2.66 -18.68
N ALA A 68 13.85 -3.50 -19.16
CA ALA A 68 13.60 -4.39 -20.30
C ALA A 68 12.43 -5.37 -20.06
N LEU A 69 12.36 -6.01 -18.88
CA LEU A 69 11.23 -6.87 -18.52
C LEU A 69 9.90 -6.09 -18.44
N LYS A 70 9.89 -4.88 -17.89
CA LYS A 70 8.70 -4.00 -17.87
C LYS A 70 8.23 -3.62 -19.27
N LEU A 71 9.15 -3.40 -20.21
CA LEU A 71 8.82 -3.13 -21.62
C LEU A 71 8.28 -4.36 -22.35
N ALA A 72 8.76 -5.57 -22.01
CA ALA A 72 8.21 -6.83 -22.53
C ALA A 72 6.80 -7.08 -21.97
N ALA A 73 6.62 -6.90 -20.66
CA ALA A 73 5.33 -7.04 -19.96
C ALA A 73 4.23 -6.09 -20.47
N GLN A 74 4.58 -4.93 -21.03
CA GLN A 74 3.60 -4.04 -21.66
C GLN A 74 3.05 -4.56 -22.99
N LYS A 75 3.74 -5.51 -23.64
CA LYS A 75 3.39 -6.02 -24.98
C LYS A 75 2.77 -7.40 -24.95
N GLU A 76 3.22 -8.25 -24.03
CA GLU A 76 2.86 -9.67 -23.97
C GLU A 76 2.28 -9.99 -22.58
N PRO A 77 1.04 -10.49 -22.47
CA PRO A 77 0.41 -10.74 -21.16
C PRO A 77 1.12 -11.85 -20.37
N ARG A 78 1.72 -12.84 -21.04
CA ARG A 78 2.60 -13.84 -20.38
C ARG A 78 3.82 -13.18 -19.72
N ALA A 79 4.45 -12.21 -20.39
CA ALA A 79 5.59 -11.49 -19.82
C ALA A 79 5.19 -10.60 -18.64
N ALA A 80 3.95 -10.08 -18.61
CA ALA A 80 3.41 -9.40 -17.43
C ALA A 80 3.15 -10.36 -16.27
N TYR A 81 2.69 -11.59 -16.54
CA TYR A 81 2.54 -12.62 -15.50
C TYR A 81 3.90 -13.04 -14.92
N ASP A 82 4.89 -13.31 -15.77
CA ASP A 82 6.27 -13.63 -15.36
C ASP A 82 6.91 -12.50 -14.54
N LEU A 83 6.70 -11.25 -14.93
CA LEU A 83 7.18 -10.09 -14.17
C LEU A 83 6.49 -10.00 -12.80
N GLY A 84 5.17 -10.25 -12.75
CA GLY A 84 4.43 -10.33 -11.51
C GLY A 84 4.96 -11.44 -10.57
N LEU A 85 5.24 -12.63 -11.11
CA LEU A 85 5.83 -13.73 -10.34
C LEU A 85 7.22 -13.38 -9.78
N ARG A 86 8.05 -12.65 -10.55
CA ARG A 86 9.35 -12.17 -10.07
C ARG A 86 9.21 -11.18 -8.93
N TYR A 87 8.29 -10.22 -9.03
CA TYR A 87 7.96 -9.30 -7.95
C TYR A 87 7.43 -10.03 -6.70
N PHE A 88 6.63 -11.08 -6.87
CA PHE A 88 6.11 -11.87 -5.75
C PHE A 88 7.17 -12.69 -5.01
N ARG A 89 8.17 -13.22 -5.74
CA ARG A 89 9.23 -14.08 -5.18
C ARG A 89 10.51 -13.34 -4.78
N GLY A 90 10.73 -12.13 -5.31
CA GLY A 90 12.01 -11.43 -5.21
C GLY A 90 13.06 -11.91 -6.24
N ASP A 91 12.64 -12.54 -7.34
CA ASP A 91 13.55 -13.19 -8.32
C ASP A 91 14.27 -12.16 -9.22
N GLY A 92 15.35 -11.57 -8.68
CA GLY A 92 16.14 -10.52 -9.34
C GLY A 92 15.51 -9.12 -9.26
N VAL A 93 14.54 -8.95 -8.37
CA VAL A 93 13.81 -7.70 -8.08
C VAL A 93 13.58 -7.65 -6.57
N PRO A 94 13.52 -6.48 -5.90
CA PRO A 94 12.97 -6.41 -4.56
C PRO A 94 11.56 -7.03 -4.52
N GLN A 95 11.29 -7.84 -3.51
CA GLN A 95 9.98 -8.45 -3.32
C GLN A 95 8.92 -7.36 -3.05
N ASP A 96 7.86 -7.35 -3.84
CA ASP A 96 6.77 -6.38 -3.74
C ASP A 96 5.47 -7.03 -4.24
N SER A 97 4.66 -7.50 -3.31
CA SER A 97 3.39 -8.18 -3.56
C SER A 97 2.33 -7.26 -4.18
N TYR A 98 2.40 -5.95 -3.95
CA TYR A 98 1.49 -4.98 -4.58
C TYR A 98 1.84 -4.78 -6.07
N GLN A 99 3.14 -4.64 -6.40
CA GLN A 99 3.58 -4.62 -7.79
C GLN A 99 3.28 -5.96 -8.49
N ALA A 100 3.44 -7.08 -7.81
CA ALA A 100 3.07 -8.39 -8.33
C ALA A 100 1.59 -8.43 -8.76
N LEU A 101 0.66 -8.03 -7.88
CA LEU A 101 -0.76 -7.95 -8.19
C LEU A 101 -1.06 -7.00 -9.37
N VAL A 102 -0.39 -5.84 -9.46
CA VAL A 102 -0.58 -4.88 -10.58
C VAL A 102 -0.17 -5.50 -11.92
N TRP A 103 0.96 -6.20 -11.99
CA TRP A 103 1.40 -6.85 -13.22
C TRP A 103 0.57 -8.09 -13.58
N MET A 104 0.17 -8.90 -12.58
CA MET A 104 -0.73 -10.03 -12.79
C MET A 104 -2.13 -9.59 -13.22
N ARG A 105 -2.66 -8.47 -12.70
CA ARG A 105 -3.93 -7.87 -13.16
C ARG A 105 -3.87 -7.52 -14.64
N LYS A 106 -2.81 -6.83 -15.09
CA LYS A 106 -2.60 -6.51 -16.51
C LYS A 106 -2.49 -7.77 -17.38
N ALA A 107 -1.83 -8.82 -16.90
CA ALA A 107 -1.74 -10.10 -17.61
C ALA A 107 -3.11 -10.78 -17.76
N ALA A 108 -3.91 -10.80 -16.69
CA ALA A 108 -5.23 -11.41 -16.68
C ALA A 108 -6.25 -10.63 -17.53
N GLU A 109 -6.18 -9.29 -17.51
CA GLU A 109 -6.92 -8.38 -18.40
C GLU A 109 -6.50 -8.56 -19.87
N GLY A 110 -5.20 -8.75 -20.13
CA GLY A 110 -4.65 -9.16 -21.42
C GLY A 110 -4.99 -10.60 -21.83
N GLY A 111 -5.76 -11.32 -21.01
CA GLY A 111 -6.32 -12.63 -21.34
C GLY A 111 -5.43 -13.82 -21.02
N ASP A 112 -4.37 -13.67 -20.21
CA ASP A 112 -3.56 -14.81 -19.76
C ASP A 112 -4.34 -15.69 -18.75
N LEU A 113 -4.38 -17.00 -19.00
CA LEU A 113 -5.12 -17.97 -18.19
C LEU A 113 -4.47 -18.24 -16.83
N GLU A 114 -3.13 -18.28 -16.77
CA GLU A 114 -2.39 -18.52 -15.53
C GLU A 114 -2.50 -17.31 -14.61
N ALA A 115 -2.43 -16.09 -15.17
CA ALA A 115 -2.68 -14.86 -14.43
C ALA A 115 -4.11 -14.77 -13.87
N GLN A 116 -5.13 -15.15 -14.67
CA GLN A 116 -6.53 -15.21 -14.21
C GLN A 116 -6.70 -16.19 -13.05
N LYS A 117 -6.11 -17.38 -13.14
CA LYS A 117 -6.10 -18.37 -12.05
C LYS A 117 -5.37 -17.85 -10.81
N ALA A 118 -4.20 -17.23 -11.00
CA ALA A 118 -3.38 -16.70 -9.92
C ALA A 118 -4.09 -15.57 -9.15
N LEU A 119 -4.68 -14.59 -9.83
CA LEU A 119 -5.50 -13.55 -9.18
C LEU A 119 -6.69 -14.14 -8.42
N GLY A 120 -7.38 -15.10 -9.04
CA GLY A 120 -8.47 -15.83 -8.38
C GLY A 120 -8.04 -16.50 -7.08
N ASN A 121 -6.82 -17.05 -7.04
CA ASN A 121 -6.20 -17.66 -5.87
C ASN A 121 -5.82 -16.58 -4.82
N PHE A 122 -5.15 -15.49 -5.22
CA PHE A 122 -4.77 -14.40 -4.31
C PHE A 122 -5.98 -13.69 -3.67
N TYR A 123 -7.06 -13.46 -4.42
CA TYR A 123 -8.27 -12.89 -3.84
C TYR A 123 -9.02 -13.88 -2.94
N LEU A 124 -8.89 -15.20 -3.16
CA LEU A 124 -9.56 -16.20 -2.33
C LEU A 124 -8.93 -16.35 -0.93
N PHE A 125 -7.60 -16.32 -0.84
CA PHE A 125 -6.88 -16.51 0.44
C PHE A 125 -6.37 -15.20 1.05
N GLY A 126 -6.39 -14.11 0.32
CA GLY A 126 -5.72 -12.85 0.68
C GLY A 126 -4.24 -12.83 0.28
N LEU A 127 -3.63 -11.66 0.38
CA LEU A 127 -2.20 -11.44 0.13
C LEU A 127 -1.64 -10.42 1.12
N GLU A 128 -0.75 -10.88 2.01
CA GLU A 128 -0.15 -10.06 3.08
C GLU A 128 -1.22 -9.36 3.93
N GLU A 129 -1.27 -8.02 3.92
CA GLU A 129 -2.27 -7.22 4.63
C GLU A 129 -3.61 -7.13 3.90
N MET A 130 -3.68 -7.51 2.61
CA MET A 130 -4.93 -7.58 1.86
C MET A 130 -5.69 -8.84 2.27
N GLY A 131 -6.77 -8.67 3.03
CA GLY A 131 -7.70 -9.75 3.35
C GLY A 131 -8.33 -10.39 2.10
N PRO A 132 -8.96 -11.56 2.23
CA PRO A 132 -9.63 -12.23 1.13
C PRO A 132 -10.82 -11.41 0.61
N ASP A 133 -10.98 -11.36 -0.71
CA ASP A 133 -12.17 -10.88 -1.41
C ASP A 133 -12.75 -12.03 -2.25
N PRO A 134 -13.68 -12.83 -1.70
CA PRO A 134 -14.25 -13.95 -2.43
C PRO A 134 -15.14 -13.52 -3.61
N ARG A 135 -15.54 -12.24 -3.70
CA ARG A 135 -16.34 -11.70 -4.82
C ARG A 135 -15.46 -11.42 -6.03
N GLU A 136 -14.29 -10.81 -5.83
CA GLU A 136 -13.30 -10.60 -6.89
C GLU A 136 -12.67 -11.94 -7.30
N ALA A 137 -12.41 -12.85 -6.35
CA ALA A 137 -11.98 -14.22 -6.64
C ALA A 137 -12.96 -14.96 -7.57
N GLU A 138 -14.27 -14.92 -7.27
CA GLU A 138 -15.29 -15.57 -8.12
C GLU A 138 -15.22 -15.08 -9.57
N LYS A 139 -15.03 -13.78 -9.83
CA LYS A 139 -14.96 -13.23 -11.19
C LYS A 139 -13.81 -13.84 -11.99
N TRP A 140 -12.59 -13.79 -11.46
CA TRP A 140 -11.39 -14.26 -12.15
C TRP A 140 -11.40 -15.78 -12.34
N LEU A 141 -11.85 -16.53 -11.34
CA LEU A 141 -11.98 -17.98 -11.40
C LEU A 141 -13.08 -18.45 -12.36
N LEU A 142 -14.15 -17.68 -12.53
CA LEU A 142 -15.21 -17.97 -13.51
C LEU A 142 -14.68 -17.83 -14.95
N ILE A 143 -13.87 -16.81 -15.24
CA ILE A 143 -13.22 -16.66 -16.55
C ILE A 143 -12.25 -17.82 -16.83
N ALA A 144 -11.40 -18.17 -15.86
CA ALA A 144 -10.42 -19.25 -16.03
C ALA A 144 -11.07 -20.64 -16.14
N SER A 145 -12.06 -20.95 -15.30
CA SER A 145 -12.78 -22.24 -15.35
C SER A 145 -13.68 -22.39 -16.58
N GLY A 146 -14.23 -21.27 -17.11
CA GLY A 146 -14.96 -21.24 -18.37
C GLY A 146 -14.09 -21.58 -19.59
N ARG A 147 -12.77 -21.39 -19.49
CA ARG A 147 -11.78 -21.83 -20.48
C ARG A 147 -11.33 -23.28 -20.30
N GLY A 148 -11.95 -24.02 -19.38
CA GLY A 148 -11.74 -25.44 -19.15
C GLY A 148 -10.90 -25.79 -17.90
N ASP A 149 -10.22 -24.82 -17.29
CA ASP A 149 -9.27 -25.09 -16.20
C ASP A 149 -9.96 -25.75 -14.98
N ALA A 150 -9.46 -26.94 -14.63
CA ALA A 150 -10.06 -27.78 -13.62
C ALA A 150 -9.72 -27.35 -12.18
N GLU A 151 -8.58 -26.68 -11.98
CA GLU A 151 -8.20 -26.12 -10.68
C GLU A 151 -9.04 -24.90 -10.35
N SER A 152 -9.18 -23.96 -11.29
CA SER A 152 -10.02 -22.77 -11.17
C SER A 152 -11.47 -23.13 -10.89
N ARG A 153 -11.98 -24.24 -11.43
CA ARG A 153 -13.33 -24.75 -11.11
C ARG A 153 -13.46 -25.20 -9.66
N LYS A 154 -12.43 -25.82 -9.07
CA LYS A 154 -12.44 -26.20 -7.65
C LYS A 154 -12.36 -24.95 -6.75
N LEU A 155 -11.49 -24.01 -7.09
CA LEU A 155 -11.33 -22.74 -6.38
C LEU A 155 -12.61 -21.88 -6.49
N LEU A 156 -13.32 -21.92 -7.63
CA LEU A 156 -14.58 -21.19 -7.83
C LEU A 156 -15.66 -21.60 -6.82
N GLU A 157 -15.79 -22.90 -6.55
CA GLU A 157 -16.73 -23.41 -5.55
C GLU A 157 -16.32 -23.01 -4.12
N GLN A 158 -15.02 -22.95 -3.82
CA GLN A 158 -14.52 -22.40 -2.55
C GLN A 158 -14.82 -20.90 -2.42
N ALA A 159 -14.60 -20.11 -3.47
CA ALA A 159 -14.92 -18.68 -3.50
C ALA A 159 -16.42 -18.41 -3.29
N ARG A 160 -17.28 -19.19 -3.95
CA ARG A 160 -18.74 -19.14 -3.74
C ARG A 160 -19.16 -19.49 -2.33
N ALA A 161 -18.56 -20.53 -1.74
CA ALA A 161 -18.82 -20.90 -0.35
C ALA A 161 -18.39 -19.79 0.63
N ALA A 162 -17.20 -19.21 0.44
CA ALA A 162 -16.69 -18.11 1.24
C ALA A 162 -17.58 -16.86 1.14
N LYS A 163 -17.91 -16.42 -0.08
CA LYS A 163 -18.85 -15.31 -0.35
C LYS A 163 -20.22 -15.54 0.30
N LYS A 164 -20.77 -16.75 0.22
CA LYS A 164 -22.04 -17.09 0.88
C LYS A 164 -21.91 -16.98 2.40
N SER A 165 -20.79 -17.42 2.98
CA SER A 165 -20.57 -17.29 4.42
C SER A 165 -20.50 -15.84 4.88
N GLU A 166 -19.79 -14.96 4.14
CA GLU A 166 -19.81 -13.50 4.38
C GLU A 166 -21.21 -12.92 4.30
N GLU A 167 -21.98 -13.26 3.26
CA GLU A 167 -23.36 -12.77 3.09
C GLU A 167 -24.26 -13.19 4.24
N THR A 168 -24.20 -14.47 4.66
CA THR A 168 -24.97 -14.95 5.82
C THR A 168 -24.52 -14.32 7.14
N TYR A 169 -23.23 -14.03 7.29
CA TYR A 169 -22.70 -13.34 8.47
C TYR A 169 -23.16 -11.88 8.52
N TYR A 170 -23.17 -11.20 7.38
CA TYR A 170 -23.66 -9.83 7.27
C TYR A 170 -25.17 -9.74 7.54
N THR A 171 -25.99 -10.62 6.94
CA THR A 171 -27.44 -10.63 7.21
C THR A 171 -27.72 -10.92 8.68
N TRP A 172 -27.08 -11.94 9.25
CA TRP A 172 -27.16 -12.26 10.69
C TRP A 172 -26.78 -11.04 11.55
N GLN A 173 -25.66 -10.38 11.25
CA GLN A 173 -25.27 -9.16 11.98
C GLN A 173 -26.34 -8.06 11.87
N THR A 174 -26.93 -7.83 10.69
CA THR A 174 -27.92 -6.75 10.52
C THR A 174 -29.24 -7.04 11.25
N GLU A 175 -29.71 -8.29 11.21
CA GLU A 175 -30.90 -8.74 11.94
C GLU A 175 -30.68 -8.62 13.46
N TRP A 176 -29.57 -9.18 13.96
CA TRP A 176 -29.22 -9.11 15.38
C TRP A 176 -28.90 -7.70 15.85
N ARG A 177 -28.37 -6.81 15.01
CA ARG A 177 -28.15 -5.40 15.33
C ARG A 177 -29.47 -4.68 15.61
N ALA A 178 -30.53 -4.96 14.84
CA ALA A 178 -31.85 -4.42 15.10
C ALA A 178 -32.44 -4.94 16.43
N VAL A 179 -32.33 -6.25 16.69
CA VAL A 179 -32.78 -6.87 17.95
C VAL A 179 -32.00 -6.31 19.15
N TYR A 180 -30.67 -6.21 19.05
CA TYR A 180 -29.78 -5.73 20.11
C TYR A 180 -30.02 -4.25 20.45
N TYR A 181 -30.11 -3.36 19.45
CA TYR A 181 -30.44 -1.96 19.71
C TYR A 181 -31.88 -1.78 20.20
N GLY A 182 -32.83 -2.61 19.74
CA GLY A 182 -34.20 -2.63 20.28
C GLY A 182 -34.21 -3.02 21.77
N TYR A 183 -33.51 -4.09 22.13
CA TYR A 183 -33.41 -4.56 23.51
C TYR A 183 -32.65 -3.57 24.41
N TRP A 184 -31.57 -2.96 23.92
CA TRP A 184 -30.81 -1.96 24.68
C TRP A 184 -31.60 -0.64 24.88
N SER A 185 -32.40 -0.22 23.90
CA SER A 185 -33.20 1.02 24.00
C SER A 185 -34.54 0.88 24.72
N SER A 186 -35.08 -0.34 24.87
CA SER A 186 -36.38 -0.60 25.53
C SER A 186 -36.31 -1.47 26.79
N GLY A 187 -35.25 -2.28 26.95
CA GLY A 187 -35.10 -3.25 28.04
C GLY A 187 -34.33 -2.74 29.27
N TYR A 188 -33.62 -1.61 29.16
CA TYR A 188 -33.06 -0.93 30.33
C TYR A 188 -34.09 0.07 30.88
N PRO A 189 -34.68 -0.18 32.07
CA PRO A 189 -35.36 0.88 32.80
C PRO A 189 -34.29 1.89 33.22
N TYR A 190 -34.16 2.97 32.46
CA TYR A 190 -33.48 4.16 32.94
C TYR A 190 -34.31 4.68 34.12
N TYR A 191 -33.91 4.29 35.34
CA TYR A 191 -34.38 4.86 36.61
C TYR A 191 -33.83 6.30 36.74
N GLY A 192 -34.20 7.15 35.78
CA GLY A 192 -33.54 8.41 35.52
C GLY A 192 -34.15 9.11 34.31
N HIS A 193 -34.90 10.20 34.51
CA HIS A 193 -35.29 11.09 33.41
C HIS A 193 -34.60 12.45 33.54
N TRP A 194 -34.29 13.07 32.40
CA TRP A 194 -33.59 14.35 32.38
C TRP A 194 -34.59 15.51 32.30
N GLN A 195 -34.49 16.47 33.23
CA GLN A 195 -35.32 17.68 33.21
C GLN A 195 -34.50 18.91 33.60
N GLN A 196 -34.66 19.99 32.82
CA GLN A 196 -34.19 21.36 33.09
C GLN A 196 -32.73 21.51 33.61
N ARG A 197 -31.81 20.64 33.14
CA ARG A 197 -30.35 20.58 33.39
C ARG A 197 -29.85 19.51 34.37
N SER A 198 -30.71 18.68 34.95
CA SER A 198 -30.31 17.59 35.86
C SER A 198 -30.95 16.24 35.50
N TRP A 199 -30.25 15.14 35.83
CA TRP A 199 -30.80 13.78 35.83
C TRP A 199 -31.51 13.51 37.15
N TYR A 200 -32.75 13.02 37.10
CA TYR A 200 -33.55 12.64 38.27
C TYR A 200 -33.86 11.15 38.24
N GLY A 201 -33.24 10.39 39.15
CA GLY A 201 -33.53 8.97 39.37
C GLY A 201 -34.47 8.71 40.55
N TYR A 202 -35.02 7.50 40.57
CA TYR A 202 -35.77 6.94 41.70
C TYR A 202 -34.80 6.23 42.68
#